data_AF-A0A2W4WMA7-F1
#
_entry.id   AF-A0A2W4WMA7-F1
#
_cell.length_a   1.000
_cell.length_b   1.000
_cell.length_c   1.000
_cell.angle_alpha   90.00
_cell.angle_beta   90.00
_cell.angle_gamma   90.00
#
_symmetry.space_group_name_H-M   'P 1'
#
loop_
_entity.id
_entity.type
_entity.pdbx_description
1 polymer ?
#
loop_
_entity_poly.entity_id
_entity_poly.type
_entity_poly.pdbx_seq_one_letter_code
_entity_poly.pdbx_strand_id
1 'polypeptide(L)'
;LTFFGIVFAFNSAVHSYLVLAYTEDDQVALNVGFYYMANSSGRLIGTVLSGLIFQLYGLVGCLWVSSLFVLFAELVTLKLPATNVTEAID
;
A
#
# COMPACT_ATOMS: atom_id res chain seq x y z
N LEU A 1 -8.94 -1.76 16.98
CA LEU A 1 -7.53 -2.14 16.72
C LEU A 1 -7.41 -3.56 16.18
N THR A 2 -8.03 -4.56 16.79
CA THR A 2 -7.94 -5.98 16.37
C THR A 2 -8.39 -6.22 14.92
N PHE A 3 -9.54 -5.68 14.52
CA PHE A 3 -10.05 -5.86 13.16
C PHE A 3 -9.14 -5.21 12.10
N PHE A 4 -8.68 -3.99 12.37
CA PHE A 4 -7.68 -3.30 11.56
C PHE A 4 -6.38 -4.11 11.46
N GLY A 5 -5.89 -4.65 12.58
CA GLY A 5 -4.67 -5.45 12.63
C GLY A 5 -4.74 -6.71 11.77
N ILE A 6 -5.89 -7.39 11.75
CA ILE A 6 -6.11 -8.58 10.91
C ILE A 6 -6.05 -8.20 9.43
N VAL A 7 -6.82 -7.19 9.00
CA VAL A 7 -6.85 -6.74 7.60
C VAL A 7 -5.48 -6.24 7.15
N PHE A 8 -4.78 -5.48 8.00
CA PHE A 8 -3.44 -4.99 7.74
C PHE A 8 -2.42 -6.12 7.59
N ALA A 9 -2.49 -7.15 8.44
CA ALA A 9 -1.59 -8.30 8.38
C ALA A 9 -1.73 -9.06 7.05
N PHE A 10 -2.97 -9.30 6.59
CA PHE A 10 -3.21 -9.93 5.29
C PHE A 10 -2.66 -9.08 4.14
N ASN A 11 -2.97 -7.78 4.11
CA ASN A 11 -2.52 -6.90 3.03
C ASN A 11 -0.98 -6.75 3.00
N SER A 12 -0.34 -6.65 4.16
CA SER A 12 1.11 -6.56 4.25
C SER A 12 1.82 -7.85 3.82
N ALA A 13 1.23 -9.02 4.07
CA ALA A 13 1.79 -10.29 3.66
C ALA A 13 1.64 -10.50 2.14
N VAL A 14 0.48 -10.16 1.58
CA VAL A 14 0.20 -10.29 0.14
C VAL A 14 1.11 -9.38 -0.69
N HIS A 15 1.30 -8.12 -0.27
CA HIS A 15 2.11 -7.16 -1.02
C HIS A 15 3.60 -7.58 -1.11
N SER A 16 4.16 -8.11 -0.01
CA SER A 16 5.52 -8.68 -0.02
C SER A 16 5.61 -9.97 -0.82
N TYR A 17 4.60 -10.85 -0.75
CA TYR A 17 4.56 -12.09 -1.53
C TYR A 17 4.48 -11.81 -3.03
N LEU A 18 3.67 -10.83 -3.45
CA LEU A 18 3.53 -10.45 -4.85
C LEU A 18 4.84 -9.94 -5.46
N VAL A 19 5.63 -9.16 -4.72
CA VAL A 19 6.94 -8.69 -5.18
C VAL A 19 7.91 -9.84 -5.39
N LEU A 20 7.93 -10.84 -4.49
CA LEU A 20 8.78 -12.03 -4.64
C LEU A 20 8.32 -12.95 -5.77
N ALA A 21 7.01 -13.12 -5.97
CA ALA A 21 6.46 -13.99 -7.00
C ALA A 21 6.57 -13.43 -8.43
N TYR A 22 6.76 -12.12 -8.60
CA TYR A 22 6.79 -11.45 -9.90
C TYR A 22 8.19 -11.15 -10.44
N THR A 23 9.25 -11.50 -9.71
CA THR A 23 10.58 -11.07 -10.12
C THR A 23 11.39 -12.22 -10.70
N GLU A 24 11.60 -12.18 -12.02
CA GLU A 24 12.71 -12.85 -12.69
C GLU A 24 14.04 -12.13 -12.32
N ASP A 25 15.08 -12.93 -12.08
CA ASP A 25 16.32 -12.67 -11.32
C ASP A 25 17.05 -11.32 -11.53
N ASP A 26 16.83 -10.58 -12.62
CA ASP A 26 17.72 -9.47 -13.05
C ASP A 26 17.28 -8.05 -12.62
N GLN A 27 16.10 -7.86 -12.01
CA GLN A 27 15.61 -6.53 -11.56
C GLN A 27 15.07 -6.46 -10.12
N VAL A 28 15.35 -7.47 -9.30
CA VAL A 28 14.86 -7.58 -7.90
C VAL A 28 15.25 -6.39 -7.03
N ALA A 29 16.52 -5.97 -7.06
CA ALA A 29 16.99 -4.90 -6.19
C ALA A 29 16.30 -3.55 -6.45
N LEU A 30 15.99 -3.25 -7.72
CA LEU A 30 15.36 -2.00 -8.12
C LEU A 30 13.87 -1.98 -7.75
N ASN A 31 13.15 -3.07 -8.01
CA ASN A 31 11.73 -3.21 -7.64
C ASN A 31 11.53 -3.19 -6.12
N VAL A 32 12.37 -3.88 -5.36
CA VAL A 32 12.37 -3.86 -3.89
C VAL A 32 12.74 -2.46 -3.37
N GLY A 33 13.71 -1.80 -4.00
CA GLY A 33 14.08 -0.42 -3.67
C GLY A 33 12.89 0.55 -3.84
N PHE A 34 12.19 0.49 -4.96
CA PHE A 34 10.98 1.30 -5.20
C PHE A 34 9.87 1.01 -4.19
N TYR A 35 9.65 -0.26 -3.84
CA TYR A 35 8.69 -0.66 -2.82
C TYR A 35 8.97 0.00 -1.46
N TYR A 36 10.22 -0.09 -0.97
CA TYR A 36 10.59 0.48 0.32
C TYR A 36 10.55 2.01 0.32
N MET A 37 10.94 2.64 -0.79
CA MET A 37 10.80 4.08 -0.98
C MET A 37 9.33 4.51 -0.95
N ALA A 38 8.44 3.76 -1.62
CA ALA A 38 6.99 4.01 -1.63
C ALA A 38 6.36 3.83 -0.23
N ASN A 39 6.73 2.78 0.52
CA ASN A 39 6.24 2.57 1.89
C ASN A 39 6.73 3.67 2.84
N SER A 40 7.99 4.09 2.73
CA SER A 40 8.55 5.14 3.59
C SER A 40 7.98 6.52 3.26
N SER A 41 7.82 6.83 1.97
CA SER A 41 7.20 8.09 1.54
C SER A 41 5.72 8.16 1.92
N GLY A 42 4.98 7.06 1.80
CA GLY A 42 3.59 6.97 2.26
C GLY A 42 3.43 7.27 3.75
N ARG A 43 4.33 6.73 4.60
CA ARG A 43 4.34 7.03 6.04
C ARG A 43 4.68 8.49 6.33
N LEU A 44 5.64 9.07 5.61
CA LEU A 44 6.01 10.48 5.77
C LEU A 44 4.86 11.41 5.35
N ILE A 45 4.30 11.19 4.17
CA ILE A 45 3.17 12.00 3.66
C ILE A 45 1.96 11.85 4.58
N GLY A 46 1.62 10.62 5.00
CA GLY A 46 0.50 10.37 5.90
C GLY A 46 0.63 11.10 7.24
N THR A 47 1.82 11.08 7.85
CA THR A 47 2.05 11.76 9.15
C THR A 47 2.03 13.28 9.02
N VAL A 48 2.69 13.85 8.01
CA VAL A 48 2.71 15.31 7.79
C VAL A 48 1.33 15.83 7.40
N LEU A 49 0.67 15.16 6.45
CA LEU A 49 -0.66 15.57 5.96
C LEU A 49 -1.72 15.43 7.05
N SER A 50 -1.72 14.33 7.82
CA SER A 50 -2.66 14.17 8.93
C SER A 50 -2.44 15.21 10.02
N GLY A 51 -1.21 15.62 10.30
CA GLY A 51 -0.91 16.73 11.21
C GLY A 51 -1.50 18.06 10.74
N LEU A 52 -1.36 18.37 9.45
CA LEU A 52 -1.94 19.57 8.84
C LEU A 52 -3.48 19.54 8.85
N ILE A 53 -4.08 18.43 8.45
CA ILE A 53 -5.53 18.27 8.42
C ILE A 53 -6.12 18.30 9.82
N PHE A 54 -5.44 17.73 10.82
CA PHE A 54 -5.89 17.78 12.20
C PHE A 54 -5.95 19.21 12.75
N GLN A 55 -4.99 20.06 12.38
CA GLN A 55 -5.00 21.48 12.78
C GLN A 55 -6.15 22.27 12.16
N LEU A 56 -6.59 21.92 10.94
CA LEU A 56 -7.64 22.65 10.22
C LEU A 56 -9.05 22.11 10.47
N TYR A 57 -9.19 20.78 10.54
CA TYR A 57 -10.47 20.07 10.50
C TYR A 57 -10.63 19.03 11.63
N GLY A 58 -9.65 18.94 12.54
CA GLY A 58 -9.67 18.02 13.67
C GLY A 58 -9.64 16.55 13.25
N LEU A 59 -10.05 15.68 14.18
CA LEU A 59 -10.02 14.22 13.99
C LEU A 59 -10.93 13.76 12.84
N VAL A 60 -12.10 14.38 12.69
CA VAL A 60 -13.09 14.01 11.65
C VAL A 60 -12.53 14.24 10.26
N GLY A 61 -11.81 15.35 10.04
CA GLY A 61 -11.12 15.62 8.78
C GLY A 61 -10.08 14.54 8.44
N CYS A 62 -9.29 14.12 9.42
CA CYS A 62 -8.30 13.06 9.21
C CYS A 62 -8.93 11.73 8.78
N LEU A 63 -10.09 11.36 9.36
CA LEU A 63 -10.80 10.13 9.00
C LEU A 63 -11.32 10.17 7.55
N TRP A 64 -11.88 11.30 7.12
CA TRP A 64 -12.34 11.47 5.74
C TRP A 64 -11.19 11.41 4.74
N VAL A 65 -10.10 12.15 5.00
CA VAL A 65 -8.92 12.14 4.12
C VAL A 65 -8.30 10.75 4.02
N SER A 66 -8.18 10.04 5.15
CA SER A 66 -7.68 8.66 5.15
C SER A 66 -8.60 7.72 4.36
N SER A 67 -9.91 7.87 4.47
CA SER A 67 -10.87 7.05 3.73
C SER A 67 -10.78 7.29 2.22
N LEU A 68 -10.61 8.55 1.80
CA LEU A 68 -10.39 8.90 0.40
C LEU A 68 -9.10 8.29 -0.17
N PHE A 69 -8.02 8.27 0.60
CA PHE A 69 -6.76 7.64 0.18
C PHE A 69 -6.90 6.13 -0.01
N VAL A 70 -7.64 5.44 0.87
CA VAL A 70 -7.92 4.00 0.73
C VAL A 70 -8.78 3.74 -0.50
N LEU A 71 -9.84 4.52 -0.72
CA LEU A 71 -10.68 4.41 -1.92
C LEU A 71 -9.87 4.66 -3.21
N PHE A 72 -8.97 5.64 -3.19
CA PHE A 72 -8.10 5.91 -4.33
C PHE A 72 -7.16 4.73 -4.61
N ALA A 73 -6.57 4.13 -3.57
CA ALA A 73 -5.74 2.94 -3.71
C ALA A 73 -6.54 1.77 -4.33
N GLU A 74 -7.76 1.54 -3.86
CA GLU A 74 -8.65 0.50 -4.41
C GLU A 74 -8.96 0.73 -5.90
N LEU A 75 -9.30 1.95 -6.29
CA LEU A 75 -9.55 2.30 -7.70
C LEU A 75 -8.34 2.11 -8.59
N VAL A 76 -7.14 2.40 -8.08
CA VAL A 76 -5.87 2.16 -8.80
C VAL A 76 -5.65 0.65 -8.94
N THR A 77 -5.85 -0.13 -7.88
CA THR A 77 -5.72 -1.60 -7.91
C THR A 77 -6.69 -2.26 -8.89
N LEU A 78 -7.94 -1.79 -8.98
CA LEU A 78 -8.91 -2.32 -9.95
C LEU A 78 -8.50 -2.09 -11.41
N LYS A 79 -7.66 -1.09 -11.68
CA LYS A 79 -7.11 -0.83 -13.02
C LYS A 79 -5.85 -1.65 -13.32
N LEU A 80 -5.26 -2.32 -12.34
CA LEU A 80 -4.13 -3.20 -12.61
C LEU A 80 -4.64 -4.45 -13.35
N PRO A 81 -3.98 -4.85 -14.45
CA PRO A 81 -4.31 -6.09 -15.13
C PRO A 81 -4.14 -7.27 -14.19
N ALA A 82 -5.10 -8.21 -14.23
CA ALA A 82 -4.99 -9.46 -13.51
C ALA A 82 -3.90 -10.31 -14.18
N THR A 83 -2.70 -10.34 -13.62
CA THR A 83 -1.71 -11.34 -14.00
C THR A 83 -2.16 -12.70 -13.52
N ASN A 84 -2.08 -13.68 -14.41
CA ASN A 84 -2.20 -15.07 -14.05
C ASN A 84 -0.94 -15.48 -13.28
N VAL A 85 -1.07 -15.69 -11.96
CA VAL A 85 0.00 -16.22 -11.08
C VAL A 85 0.26 -17.73 -11.35
N THR A 86 -0.09 -18.23 -12.53
CA THR A 86 -0.06 -19.66 -12.87
C THR A 86 1.32 -20.13 -13.36
N GLU A 87 2.22 -19.24 -13.78
CA GLU A 87 3.54 -19.65 -14.32
C GLU A 87 4.65 -19.84 -13.26
N ALA A 88 4.38 -19.61 -11.97
CA ALA A 88 5.39 -19.75 -10.90
C ALA A 88 5.43 -21.14 -10.25
N ILE A 89 4.68 -22.11 -10.78
CA ILE A 89 4.55 -23.48 -10.22
C ILE A 89 4.84 -24.62 -11.22
N ASP A 90 5.37 -24.30 -12.41
CA ASP A 90 5.91 -25.30 -13.36
C ASP A 90 7.44 -25.30 -13.38
#